data_AF-A0A258W957-F1
#
_entry.id   AF-A0A258W957-F1
#
_cell.length_a   1.000
_cell.length_b   1.000
_cell.length_c   1.000
_cell.angle_alpha   90.00
_cell.angle_beta   90.00
_cell.angle_gamma   90.00
#
_symmetry.space_group_name_H-M   'P 1'
#
loop_
_entity.id
_entity.type
_entity.pdbx_description
1 polymer ?
#
loop_
_entity_poly.entity_id
_entity_poly.type
_entity_poly.pdbx_seq_one_letter_code
_entity_poly.pdbx_strand_id
1 'polypeptide(L)'
;MEDLAPPLELLLHVKSSIEKGKSIQDGIKRYLTAHNGHAFANHMFVKATRQWFILIERQLPTHEHVVGVKSIYRRQVLQLLEKGIKKEPIYNQILILEHEIYQACEREIQEKLIKLPYLVMIPVLFFQFPALLTVIFGPLLQNFIESLR
;
A
#
# COMPACT_ATOMS: atom_id res chain seq x y z
N MET A 1 0.49 5.68 7.52
CA MET A 1 1.50 5.08 6.60
C MET A 1 1.43 3.55 6.60
N GLU A 2 0.82 2.91 7.61
CA GLU A 2 0.79 1.44 7.80
C GLU A 2 0.00 0.66 6.72
N ASP A 3 -0.93 1.28 6.00
CA ASP A 3 -1.66 0.62 4.89
C ASP A 3 -1.02 0.78 3.50
N LEU A 4 -0.08 1.72 3.30
CA LEU A 4 0.42 2.06 1.96
C LEU A 4 1.61 1.19 1.53
N ALA A 5 2.45 0.74 2.47
CA ALA A 5 3.67 -0.01 2.17
C ALA A 5 4.02 -1.13 3.17
N PRO A 6 3.18 -2.18 3.29
CA PRO A 6 3.51 -3.39 4.07
C PRO A 6 4.92 -3.98 3.85
N PRO A 7 5.50 -4.02 2.62
CA PRO A 7 6.88 -4.48 2.43
C PRO A 7 7.94 -3.54 3.03
N LEU A 8 7.68 -2.23 3.09
CA LEU A 8 8.59 -1.26 3.68
C LEU A 8 8.67 -1.45 5.19
N GLU A 9 7.54 -1.63 5.85
CA GLU A 9 7.47 -1.87 7.29
C GLU A 9 8.25 -3.14 7.70
N LEU A 10 8.09 -4.23 6.96
CA LEU A 10 8.88 -5.45 7.16
C LEU A 10 10.39 -5.18 7.04
N LEU A 11 10.82 -4.42 6.02
CA LEU A 11 12.22 -4.05 5.87
C LEU A 11 12.73 -3.22 7.05
N LEU A 12 11.93 -2.28 7.58
CA LEU A 12 12.31 -1.46 8.74
C LEU A 12 12.52 -2.31 10.00
N HIS A 13 11.65 -3.29 10.27
CA HIS A 13 11.83 -4.20 11.40
C HIS A 13 13.09 -5.06 11.28
N VAL A 14 13.39 -5.53 10.06
CA VAL A 14 14.59 -6.32 9.78
C VAL A 14 15.84 -5.46 9.89
N LYS A 15 15.87 -4.29 9.24
CA LYS A 15 16.96 -3.31 9.32
C LYS A 15 17.28 -2.94 10.77
N SER A 16 16.27 -2.57 11.55
CA SER A 16 16.44 -2.25 12.97
C SER A 16 16.99 -3.44 13.78
N SER A 17 16.69 -4.67 13.37
CA SER A 17 17.24 -5.86 14.03
C SER A 17 18.70 -6.08 13.66
N ILE A 18 19.08 -5.89 12.39
CA ILE A 18 20.48 -5.95 11.93
C ILE A 18 21.32 -4.87 12.61
N GLU A 19 20.85 -3.62 12.67
CA GLU A 19 21.53 -2.49 13.31
C GLU A 19 21.77 -2.74 14.81
N LYS A 20 20.89 -3.51 15.46
CA LYS A 20 21.01 -3.93 16.87
C LYS A 20 21.84 -5.20 17.07
N GLY A 21 22.48 -5.73 16.01
CA GLY A 21 23.24 -6.97 16.06
C GLY A 21 22.39 -8.24 16.24
N LYS A 22 21.08 -8.16 15.98
CA LYS A 22 20.16 -9.31 16.06
C LYS A 22 20.01 -10.01 14.73
N SER A 23 19.46 -11.21 14.75
CA SER A 23 19.24 -11.98 13.53
C SER A 23 18.12 -11.37 12.67
N ILE A 24 18.16 -11.64 11.37
CA ILE A 24 17.09 -11.27 10.44
C ILE A 24 15.77 -11.96 10.82
N GLN A 25 15.86 -13.20 11.30
CA GLN A 25 14.72 -13.97 11.79
C GLN A 25 14.03 -13.27 12.97
N ASP A 26 14.79 -12.66 13.88
CA ASP A 26 14.21 -11.88 14.99
C ASP A 26 13.44 -10.66 14.48
N GLY A 27 13.95 -10.00 13.44
CA GLY A 27 13.26 -8.89 12.78
C GLY A 27 11.94 -9.32 12.15
N ILE A 28 11.92 -10.45 11.45
CA ILE A 28 10.70 -11.00 10.84
C ILE A 28 9.71 -11.42 11.93
N LYS A 29 10.17 -12.10 12.98
CA LYS A 29 9.32 -12.49 14.12
C LYS A 29 8.68 -11.26 14.78
N ARG A 30 9.46 -10.20 15.00
CA ARG A 30 8.96 -8.91 15.55
C ARG A 30 7.85 -8.31 14.68
N TYR A 31 8.07 -8.26 13.37
CA TYR A 31 7.06 -7.80 12.43
C TYR A 31 5.77 -8.63 12.51
N LEU A 32 5.88 -9.97 12.50
CA LEU A 32 4.73 -10.86 12.58
C LEU A 32 4.01 -10.79 13.93
N THR A 33 4.72 -10.56 15.04
CA THR A 33 4.14 -10.39 16.37
C THR A 33 3.44 -9.06 16.55
N ALA A 34 3.99 -7.97 15.98
CA ALA A 34 3.36 -6.65 16.02
C ALA A 34 1.98 -6.65 15.32
N HIS A 35 1.78 -7.58 14.37
CA HIS A 35 0.53 -7.75 13.64
C HIS A 35 -0.39 -8.84 14.21
N ASN A 36 -0.04 -9.52 15.30
CA ASN A 36 -0.94 -10.47 15.95
C ASN A 36 -1.99 -9.71 16.78
N GLY A 37 -3.27 -9.80 16.40
CA GLY A 37 -4.39 -9.31 17.21
C GLY A 37 -5.00 -7.96 16.81
N HIS A 38 -4.44 -7.26 15.82
CA HIS A 38 -5.06 -6.05 15.25
C HIS A 38 -6.06 -6.39 14.13
N ALA A 39 -7.05 -5.51 13.87
CA ALA A 39 -8.00 -5.66 12.76
C ALA A 39 -7.31 -5.83 11.38
N PHE A 40 -6.07 -5.34 11.28
CA PHE A 40 -5.20 -5.41 10.10
C PHE A 40 -4.30 -6.66 10.04
N ALA A 41 -4.37 -7.56 11.03
CA ALA A 41 -3.71 -8.88 11.02
C ALA A 41 -4.07 -9.72 9.78
N ASN A 42 -5.17 -9.36 9.11
CA ASN A 42 -5.65 -10.01 7.90
C ASN A 42 -5.06 -9.48 6.59
N HIS A 43 -4.15 -8.51 6.63
CA HIS A 43 -3.55 -7.98 5.41
C HIS A 43 -2.86 -9.12 4.61
N MET A 44 -3.20 -9.24 3.31
CA MET A 44 -2.81 -10.36 2.46
C MET A 44 -1.29 -10.60 2.47
N PHE A 45 -0.50 -9.52 2.55
CA PHE A 45 0.96 -9.63 2.61
C PHE A 45 1.47 -10.20 3.94
N VAL A 46 0.89 -9.83 5.09
CA VAL A 46 1.29 -10.38 6.40
C VAL A 46 1.05 -11.89 6.43
N LYS A 47 -0.09 -12.35 5.89
CA LYS A 47 -0.39 -13.78 5.73
C LYS A 47 0.63 -14.47 4.82
N ALA A 48 0.94 -13.86 3.68
CA ALA A 48 1.93 -14.40 2.75
C ALA A 48 3.33 -14.49 3.39
N THR A 49 3.77 -13.46 4.12
CA THR A 49 5.05 -13.45 4.85
C THR A 49 5.07 -14.50 5.95
N ARG A 50 3.97 -14.71 6.67
CA ARG A 50 3.87 -15.78 7.68
C ARG A 50 4.00 -17.16 7.06
N GLN A 51 3.25 -17.43 6.00
CA GLN A 51 3.32 -18.71 5.28
C GLN A 51 4.72 -18.95 4.73
N TRP A 52 5.31 -17.94 4.09
CA TRP A 52 6.69 -17.98 3.61
C TRP A 52 7.70 -18.28 4.73
N PHE A 53 7.58 -17.60 5.87
CA PHE A 53 8.50 -17.79 6.99
C PHE A 53 8.41 -19.21 7.58
N ILE A 54 7.21 -19.77 7.67
CA ILE A 54 6.99 -21.18 8.07
C ILE A 54 7.66 -22.14 7.08
N LEU A 55 7.59 -21.88 5.77
CA LEU A 55 8.25 -22.70 4.76
C LEU A 55 9.78 -22.68 4.93
N ILE A 56 10.35 -21.51 5.21
CA ILE A 56 11.79 -21.37 5.51
C ILE A 56 12.19 -22.14 6.77
N GLU A 57 11.43 -22.00 7.86
CA GLU A 57 11.70 -22.72 9.11
C GLU A 57 11.65 -24.25 8.93
N ARG A 58 10.82 -24.73 8.00
CA ARG A 58 10.70 -26.15 7.63
C ARG A 58 11.68 -26.60 6.53
N GLN A 59 12.55 -25.73 6.05
CA GLN A 59 13.48 -26.00 4.93
C GLN A 59 12.76 -26.48 3.64
N LEU A 60 11.53 -26.01 3.42
CA LEU A 60 10.74 -26.33 2.24
C LEU A 60 11.00 -25.32 1.11
N PRO A 61 10.76 -25.69 -0.17
CA PRO A 61 10.92 -24.77 -1.28
C PRO A 61 9.94 -23.58 -1.15
N THR A 62 10.49 -22.36 -1.20
CA THR A 62 9.76 -21.08 -1.09
C THR A 62 9.41 -20.48 -2.45
N HIS A 63 10.01 -20.99 -3.54
CA HIS A 63 9.97 -20.37 -4.86
C HIS A 63 8.54 -20.17 -5.37
N GLU A 64 7.72 -21.21 -5.32
CA GLU A 64 6.31 -21.17 -5.78
C GLU A 64 5.49 -20.13 -5.01
N HIS A 65 5.72 -20.05 -3.69
CA HIS A 65 5.03 -19.10 -2.82
C HIS A 65 5.41 -17.66 -3.12
N VAL A 66 6.69 -17.40 -3.40
CA VAL A 66 7.17 -16.06 -3.78
C VAL A 66 6.63 -15.66 -5.14
N VAL A 67 6.61 -16.57 -6.13
CA VAL A 67 6.08 -16.28 -7.49
C VAL A 67 4.59 -15.88 -7.44
N GLY A 68 3.81 -16.48 -6.54
CA GLY A 68 2.39 -16.17 -6.34
C GLY A 68 2.10 -14.76 -5.81
N VAL A 69 3.10 -14.01 -5.33
CA VAL A 69 2.90 -12.66 -4.80
C VAL A 69 2.85 -11.64 -5.96
N LYS A 70 1.70 -10.96 -6.11
CA LYS A 70 1.44 -10.04 -7.24
C LYS A 70 2.39 -8.84 -7.33
N SER A 71 2.76 -8.24 -6.20
CA SER A 71 3.58 -7.02 -6.18
C SER A 71 5.06 -7.36 -6.33
N ILE A 72 5.73 -6.67 -7.26
CA ILE A 72 7.17 -6.82 -7.54
C ILE A 72 8.00 -6.54 -6.28
N TYR A 73 7.73 -5.42 -5.59
CA TYR A 73 8.44 -5.05 -4.36
C TYR A 73 8.26 -6.07 -3.24
N ARG A 74 7.03 -6.60 -3.08
CA ARG A 74 6.76 -7.65 -2.08
C ARG A 74 7.58 -8.91 -2.38
N ARG A 75 7.71 -9.31 -3.66
CA ARG A 75 8.56 -10.44 -4.07
C ARG A 75 10.03 -10.19 -3.80
N GLN A 76 10.53 -9.02 -4.21
CA GLN A 76 11.93 -8.63 -4.01
C GLN A 76 12.31 -8.64 -2.53
N VAL A 77 11.43 -8.13 -1.65
CA VAL A 77 11.66 -8.19 -0.20
C VAL A 77 11.78 -9.64 0.29
N LEU A 78 10.84 -10.51 -0.05
CA LEU A 78 10.90 -11.92 0.40
C LEU A 78 12.15 -12.64 -0.13
N GLN A 79 12.52 -12.42 -1.40
CA GLN A 79 13.73 -13.00 -1.99
C GLN A 79 15.01 -12.48 -1.31
N LEU A 80 15.05 -11.18 -1.00
CA LEU A 80 16.19 -10.57 -0.34
C LEU A 80 16.35 -11.11 1.10
N LEU A 81 15.24 -11.21 1.84
CA LEU A 81 15.27 -11.75 3.19
C LEU A 81 15.66 -13.23 3.19
N GLU A 82 15.26 -14.01 2.18
CA GLU A 82 15.68 -15.40 2.04
C GLU A 82 17.21 -15.53 1.91
N LYS A 83 17.84 -14.67 1.09
CA LYS A 83 19.31 -14.60 0.99
C LYS A 83 19.96 -14.26 2.33
N GLY A 84 19.39 -13.31 3.06
CA GLY A 84 19.89 -12.94 4.38
C GLY A 84 19.76 -14.07 5.41
N ILE A 85 18.68 -14.84 5.38
CA ILE A 85 18.53 -16.04 6.22
C ILE A 85 19.56 -17.11 5.86
N LYS A 86 19.95 -17.21 4.58
CA LYS A 86 21.06 -18.05 4.10
C LYS A 86 22.45 -17.49 4.44
N LYS A 87 22.54 -16.48 5.31
CA LYS A 87 23.77 -15.83 5.79
C LYS A 87 24.51 -15.00 4.73
N GLU A 88 23.83 -14.60 3.65
CA GLU A 88 24.39 -13.63 2.71
C GLU A 88 24.31 -12.21 3.28
N PRO A 89 25.30 -11.33 3.02
CA PRO A 89 25.24 -9.93 3.42
C PRO A 89 24.20 -9.19 2.56
N ILE A 90 23.10 -8.78 3.19
CA ILE A 90 21.96 -8.12 2.50
C ILE A 90 21.72 -6.66 2.90
N TYR A 91 22.54 -6.08 3.79
CA TYR A 91 22.25 -4.78 4.38
C TYR A 91 22.20 -3.64 3.34
N ASN A 92 23.17 -3.57 2.43
CA ASN A 92 23.19 -2.54 1.39
C ASN A 92 21.99 -2.69 0.44
N GLN A 93 21.62 -3.93 0.12
CA GLN A 93 20.48 -4.24 -0.73
C GLN A 93 19.15 -3.88 -0.03
N ILE A 94 19.07 -4.00 1.30
CA ILE A 94 17.92 -3.50 2.07
C ILE A 94 17.80 -1.99 1.90
N LEU A 95 18.90 -1.23 2.01
CA LEU A 95 18.87 0.23 1.86
C LEU A 95 18.45 0.67 0.46
N ILE A 96 18.95 -0.02 -0.57
CA ILE A 96 18.57 0.26 -1.96
C ILE A 96 17.07 -0.01 -2.16
N LEU A 97 16.59 -1.19 -1.74
CA LEU A 97 15.19 -1.57 -1.91
C LEU A 97 14.24 -0.70 -1.07
N GLU A 98 14.65 -0.28 0.12
CA GLU A 98 13.94 0.69 0.96
C GLU A 98 13.74 2.01 0.19
N HIS A 99 14.81 2.54 -0.42
CA HIS A 99 14.74 3.77 -1.21
C HIS A 99 13.85 3.62 -2.45
N GLU A 100 13.95 2.51 -3.16
CA GLU A 100 13.11 2.23 -4.34
C GLU A 100 11.62 2.14 -3.98
N ILE A 101 11.28 1.46 -2.88
CA ILE A 101 9.91 1.36 -2.39
C ILE A 101 9.39 2.75 -1.98
N TYR A 102 10.21 3.54 -1.29
CA TYR A 102 9.84 4.90 -0.91
C TYR A 102 9.54 5.78 -2.13
N GLN A 103 10.42 5.78 -3.14
CA GLN A 103 10.20 6.52 -4.38
C GLN A 103 8.97 6.02 -5.16
N ALA A 104 8.68 4.73 -5.12
CA ALA A 104 7.47 4.18 -5.73
C ALA A 104 6.21 4.68 -5.02
N CYS A 105 6.21 4.69 -3.68
CA CYS A 105 5.12 5.24 -2.89
C CYS A 105 4.92 6.73 -3.13
N GLU A 106 6.00 7.53 -3.18
CA GLU A 106 5.89 8.96 -3.50
C GLU A 106 5.26 9.19 -4.88
N ARG A 107 5.68 8.44 -5.91
CA ARG A 107 5.08 8.53 -7.25
C ARG A 107 3.60 8.18 -7.23
N GLU A 108 3.21 7.11 -6.54
CA GLU A 108 1.80 6.73 -6.42
C GLU A 108 0.98 7.83 -5.74
N ILE A 109 1.50 8.43 -4.67
CA ILE A 109 0.86 9.55 -3.98
C ILE A 109 0.67 10.73 -4.93
N GLN A 110 1.71 11.13 -5.67
CA GLN A 110 1.65 12.24 -6.61
C GLN A 110 0.62 11.97 -7.73
N GLU A 111 0.60 10.77 -8.30
CA GLU A 111 -0.40 10.40 -9.31
C GLU A 111 -1.84 10.47 -8.79
N LYS A 112 -2.07 10.06 -7.54
CA LYS A 112 -3.39 10.14 -6.90
C LYS A 112 -3.77 11.58 -6.60
N LEU A 113 -2.83 12.40 -6.12
CA LEU A 113 -3.04 13.83 -5.87
C LEU A 113 -3.42 14.59 -7.14
N ILE A 114 -2.81 14.26 -8.28
CA ILE A 114 -3.17 14.87 -9.57
C ILE A 114 -4.60 14.52 -10.00
N LYS A 115 -5.06 13.29 -9.71
CA LYS A 115 -6.39 12.80 -10.11
C LYS A 115 -7.50 13.25 -9.15
N LEU A 116 -7.17 13.52 -7.90
CA LEU A 116 -8.15 13.81 -6.84
C LEU A 116 -9.05 15.03 -7.16
N PRO A 117 -8.54 16.19 -7.64
CA PRO A 117 -9.37 17.35 -7.97
C PRO A 117 -10.46 17.02 -8.99
N TYR A 118 -10.12 16.28 -10.04
CA TYR A 118 -11.08 15.88 -11.07
C TYR A 118 -12.18 14.98 -10.52
N LEU A 119 -11.82 14.09 -9.60
CA LEU A 119 -12.76 13.16 -8.97
C LEU A 119 -13.74 13.90 -8.04
N VAL A 120 -13.26 14.94 -7.35
CA VAL A 120 -14.10 15.82 -6.50
C VAL A 120 -14.95 16.78 -7.34
N MET A 121 -14.49 17.15 -8.54
CA MET A 121 -15.23 18.04 -9.44
C MET A 121 -16.53 17.41 -9.97
N ILE A 122 -16.59 16.09 -10.13
CA ILE A 122 -17.80 15.40 -10.63
C ILE A 122 -19.01 15.61 -9.71
N PRO A 123 -18.94 15.31 -8.39
CA PRO A 123 -20.01 15.62 -7.45
C PRO A 123 -20.38 17.11 -7.45
N VAL A 124 -19.38 18.00 -7.44
CA VAL A 124 -19.61 19.45 -7.41
C VAL A 124 -20.41 19.91 -8.63
N LEU A 125 -20.02 19.46 -9.83
CA LEU A 125 -20.75 19.77 -11.07
C LEU A 125 -22.17 19.22 -11.06
N PHE A 126 -22.38 18.02 -10.48
CA PHE A 126 -23.70 17.43 -10.35
C PHE A 126 -24.66 18.29 -9.51
N PHE A 127 -24.16 18.98 -8.48
CA PHE A 127 -24.98 19.93 -7.71
C PHE A 127 -25.05 21.32 -8.34
N GLN A 128 -23.96 21.78 -8.94
CA GLN A 128 -23.86 23.13 -9.51
C GLN A 128 -24.73 23.30 -10.77
N PHE A 129 -24.80 22.27 -11.63
CA PHE A 129 -25.54 22.36 -12.89
C PHE A 129 -27.06 22.50 -12.70
N PRO A 130 -27.74 21.69 -11.87
CA PRO A 130 -29.17 21.87 -11.57
C PRO A 130 -29.48 23.20 -10.88
N ALA A 131 -28.59 23.67 -10.00
CA ALA A 131 -28.75 24.96 -9.33
C ALA A 131 -28.73 26.11 -10.35
N LEU A 132 -27.76 26.09 -11.28
CA LEU A 132 -27.69 27.06 -12.38
C LEU A 132 -28.94 27.01 -13.28
N LEU A 133 -29.40 25.81 -13.64
CA LEU A 133 -30.63 25.66 -14.43
C LEU A 133 -31.83 26.26 -13.70
N THR A 134 -31.96 26.03 -12.40
CA THR A 134 -33.06 26.59 -11.59
C THR A 134 -33.02 28.12 -11.58
N VAL A 135 -31.84 28.71 -11.43
CA VAL A 135 -31.67 30.17 -11.43
C VAL A 135 -32.01 30.78 -12.79
N ILE A 136 -31.61 30.15 -13.90
CA ILE A 136 -31.85 30.67 -15.25
C ILE A 136 -33.31 30.43 -15.68
N PHE A 137 -33.81 29.21 -15.53
CA PHE A 137 -35.14 28.83 -16.00
C PHE A 137 -36.27 29.22 -15.03
N GLY A 138 -35.98 29.44 -13.75
CA GLY A 138 -36.98 29.83 -12.75
C GLY A 138 -37.80 31.07 -13.17
N PRO A 139 -37.15 32.21 -13.45
CA PRO A 139 -37.84 33.42 -13.91
C PRO A 139 -38.54 33.25 -15.27
N LEU A 140 -37.92 32.52 -16.20
CA LEU A 140 -38.50 32.24 -17.53
C LEU A 140 -39.80 31.45 -17.42
N LEU A 141 -39.82 30.41 -16.58
CA LEU A 141 -41.01 29.60 -16.32
C LEU A 141 -42.09 30.40 -15.60
N GLN A 142 -41.73 31.24 -14.63
CA GLN A 142 -42.68 32.13 -13.94
C GLN A 142 -43.35 33.10 -14.92
N ASN A 143 -42.56 33.81 -15.73
CA ASN A 143 -43.08 34.76 -16.73
C ASN A 143 -43.95 34.06 -17.79
N PHE A 144 -43.56 32.86 -18.23
CA PHE A 144 -44.34 32.10 -19.20
C PHE A 144 -45.69 31.64 -18.63
N ILE A 145 -45.71 31.16 -17.38
CA ILE A 145 -46.95 30.77 -16.69
C ILE A 145 -47.86 31.99 -16.47
N GLU A 146 -47.30 33.14 -16.07
CA GLU A 146 -48.08 34.37 -15.94
C GLU A 146 -48.67 34.83 -17.28
N SER A 147 -47.94 34.68 -18.38
CA SER A 147 -48.44 35.06 -19.72
C SER A 147 -49.54 34.15 -20.27
N LEU A 148 -49.69 32.93 -19.73
CA LEU A 148 -50.72 31.96 -20.13
C LEU A 148 -52.00 32.05 -19.30
N ARG A 149 -51.98 32.83 -18.21
CA ARG A 149 -53.09 33.00 -17.27
C ARG A 149 -53.86 34.28 -17.56
#